data_AF-A0A815ULE3-F1
#
_entry.id   AF-A0A815ULE3-F1
#
_cell.length_a   1.000
_cell.length_b   1.000
_cell.length_c   1.000
_cell.angle_alpha   90.00
_cell.angle_beta   90.00
_cell.angle_gamma   90.00
#
_symmetry.space_group_name_H-M   'P 1'
#
loop_
_entity.id
_entity.type
_entity.pdbx_description
1 polymer ?
#
loop_
_entity_poly.entity_id
_entity_poly.type
_entity_poly.pdbx_seq_one_letter_code
_entity_poly.pdbx_strand_id
1 'polypeptide(L)'
;MTLGGLLINRRTKRQYRLDGCRRSRKNPLLNLARPFLSLITNSQLPNIIDLRSFLSPIEEQYTAGSCVGNALASILEYFYFYTTGQIKIFSRLFIYYNARMMEDKISQRNATEIDSGADIQYAIISLIEYGCCEEQDWPFYEHLINIQPNYKAYKNGQLYCLNEFSRLSNNINQLRQCLIQGYPFIMAIKIFSSFGSNHHGYISMPKKYEKSSQYRHAIVCVGYIHSKRIFIIRNSHGIDWGDHGYGYLPYEYVTDKILTKDLWAIKSIKNMRIISNEEHIRWNDFSILSKSWSQQDMIDDQSQCDIEYSNDEQEESELTNEHRQYQRCYSQEFERERSASPIQLEENHFIQPSFINHHSTAHIPSQITFMNAPLTLWSRITHICALNFCSQIEQHYNEFTNISLIFSSQKHHRFIIVFIIIIGIHVMIVCLLALYILCKSPVPYRHRIQLDYIIDPQLAKQAALKLAPEPV
;
A
#
# COMPACT_ATOMS: atom_id res chain seq x y z
N MET A 1 3.79 -18.16 28.49
CA MET A 1 3.44 -18.48 27.08
C MET A 1 3.20 -17.16 26.36
N THR A 2 3.42 -17.06 25.04
CA THR A 2 3.31 -15.79 24.29
C THR A 2 1.88 -15.21 24.34
N LEU A 3 1.64 -14.33 25.32
CA LEU A 3 0.45 -13.48 25.48
C LEU A 3 0.95 -12.14 26.04
N GLY A 4 1.15 -11.07 25.27
CA GLY A 4 0.88 -10.90 23.86
C GLY A 4 1.72 -9.77 23.30
N GLY A 5 2.73 -10.12 22.50
CA GLY A 5 3.32 -9.28 21.43
C GLY A 5 3.82 -7.87 21.78
N LEU A 6 3.77 -7.41 23.03
CA LEU A 6 4.04 -6.03 23.42
C LEU A 6 5.46 -5.87 23.95
N LEU A 7 6.10 -4.77 23.55
CA LEU A 7 7.32 -4.24 24.13
C LEU A 7 6.96 -3.04 25.01
N ILE A 8 7.41 -3.03 26.25
CA ILE A 8 7.19 -1.92 27.17
C ILE A 8 8.51 -1.15 27.34
N ASN A 9 8.52 0.13 26.96
CA ASN A 9 9.64 1.00 27.28
C ASN A 9 9.60 1.33 28.79
N ARG A 10 10.61 0.86 29.54
CA ARG A 10 10.64 1.01 31.01
C ARG A 10 10.67 2.47 31.48
N ARG A 11 11.30 3.37 30.69
CA ARG A 11 11.48 4.79 31.00
C ARG A 11 10.22 5.58 30.71
N THR A 12 9.63 5.41 29.53
CA THR A 12 8.47 6.19 29.10
C THR A 12 7.13 5.54 29.44
N LYS A 13 7.15 4.26 29.84
CA LYS A 13 5.98 3.39 30.04
C LYS A 13 5.14 3.16 28.78
N ARG A 14 5.61 3.60 27.61
CA ARG A 14 4.93 3.35 26.32
C ARG A 14 4.98 1.88 25.95
N GLN A 15 3.93 1.42 25.30
CA GLN A 15 3.77 0.04 24.86
C GLN A 15 3.75 -0.02 23.33
N TYR A 16 4.44 -1.00 22.76
CA TYR A 16 4.58 -1.17 21.32
C TYR A 16 4.25 -2.59 20.90
N ARG A 17 3.36 -2.74 19.93
CA ARG A 17 2.98 -4.06 19.40
C ARG A 17 3.96 -4.56 18.34
N LEU A 18 4.55 -5.73 18.56
CA LEU A 18 5.64 -6.29 17.75
C LEU A 18 5.18 -7.33 16.71
N ASP A 19 3.94 -7.81 16.80
CA ASP A 19 3.38 -8.90 15.98
C ASP A 19 2.58 -8.42 14.75
N GLY A 20 2.75 -7.15 14.36
CA GLY A 20 1.97 -6.53 13.29
C GLY A 20 2.30 -6.98 11.86
N CYS A 21 3.42 -7.68 11.61
CA CYS A 21 3.76 -8.15 10.26
C CYS A 21 3.36 -9.61 10.06
N ARG A 22 2.36 -9.81 9.21
CA ARG A 22 1.84 -11.12 8.82
C ARG A 22 2.70 -11.74 7.72
N ARG A 23 2.67 -13.07 7.64
CA ARG A 23 3.31 -13.84 6.57
C ARG A 23 2.40 -13.97 5.35
N SER A 24 2.98 -13.82 4.17
CA SER A 24 2.28 -14.08 2.90
C SER A 24 1.94 -15.55 2.71
N ARG A 25 0.65 -15.81 2.43
CA ARG A 25 0.11 -17.15 2.12
C ARG A 25 0.06 -17.44 0.62
N LYS A 26 -0.35 -16.45 -0.21
CA LYS A 26 -0.51 -16.61 -1.67
C LYS A 26 0.60 -15.99 -2.52
N ASN A 27 1.59 -15.32 -1.91
CA ASN A 27 2.66 -14.59 -2.61
C ASN A 27 2.14 -13.77 -3.81
N PRO A 28 1.21 -12.83 -3.59
CA PRO A 28 0.48 -12.17 -4.67
C PRO A 28 1.37 -11.36 -5.62
N LEU A 29 2.59 -11.02 -5.20
CA LEU A 29 3.57 -10.31 -6.03
C LEU A 29 4.46 -11.23 -6.87
N LEU A 30 4.35 -12.57 -6.78
CA LEU A 30 5.27 -13.50 -7.44
C LEU A 30 5.40 -13.26 -8.95
N ASN A 31 4.30 -12.89 -9.61
CA ASN A 31 4.26 -12.66 -11.07
C ASN A 31 4.45 -11.19 -11.48
N LEU A 32 4.35 -10.25 -10.52
CA LEU A 32 4.47 -8.82 -10.79
C LEU A 32 5.89 -8.30 -10.48
N ALA A 33 6.52 -8.87 -9.46
CA ALA A 33 7.80 -8.43 -8.95
C ALA A 33 8.96 -8.82 -9.87
N ARG A 34 9.83 -7.84 -10.16
CA ARG A 34 11.14 -8.09 -10.76
C ARG A 34 12.22 -8.17 -9.68
N PRO A 35 13.28 -9.00 -9.89
CA PRO A 35 14.43 -8.97 -9.00
C PRO A 35 15.13 -7.62 -9.09
N PHE A 36 15.71 -7.17 -7.97
CA PHE A 36 16.56 -5.98 -7.99
C PHE A 36 17.85 -6.26 -8.78
N LEU A 37 18.12 -5.45 -9.79
CA LEU A 37 19.32 -5.53 -10.61
C LEU A 37 20.17 -4.27 -10.43
N SER A 38 21.48 -4.45 -10.32
CA SER A 38 22.45 -3.38 -10.20
C SER A 38 23.63 -3.63 -11.12
N LEU A 39 24.13 -2.56 -11.75
CA LEU A 39 25.39 -2.57 -12.50
C LEU A 39 26.60 -2.28 -11.61
N ILE A 40 26.37 -1.88 -10.35
CA ILE A 40 27.44 -1.56 -9.40
C ILE A 40 28.11 -2.85 -8.95
N THR A 41 29.41 -2.96 -9.18
CA THR A 41 30.21 -4.13 -8.80
C THR A 41 30.62 -4.07 -7.32
N ASN A 42 31.02 -5.21 -6.75
CA ASN A 42 31.39 -5.29 -5.34
C ASN A 42 32.58 -4.39 -4.96
N SER A 43 33.51 -4.15 -5.88
CA SER A 43 34.68 -3.28 -5.66
C SER A 43 34.31 -1.80 -5.61
N GLN A 44 33.14 -1.42 -6.14
CA GLN A 44 32.63 -0.04 -6.11
C GLN A 44 31.78 0.24 -4.86
N LEU A 45 31.50 -0.77 -4.04
CA LEU A 45 30.68 -0.59 -2.83
C LEU A 45 31.53 0.05 -1.73
N PRO A 46 31.14 1.24 -1.21
CA PRO A 46 31.86 1.86 -0.11
C PRO A 46 31.72 1.03 1.17
N ASN A 47 32.53 1.38 2.16
CA ASN A 47 32.46 0.73 3.47
C ASN A 47 31.22 1.17 4.26
N ILE A 48 30.70 2.38 4.02
CA ILE A 48 29.57 2.95 4.75
C ILE A 48 28.60 3.59 3.76
N ILE A 49 27.30 3.34 3.97
CA ILE A 49 26.20 4.12 3.40
C ILE A 49 25.24 4.43 4.55
N ASP A 50 24.79 5.68 4.61
CA ASP A 50 23.85 6.16 5.62
C ASP A 50 22.85 7.13 5.00
N LEU A 51 21.59 6.72 4.90
CA LEU A 51 20.52 7.51 4.31
C LEU A 51 19.71 8.29 5.36
N ARG A 52 20.14 8.31 6.63
CA ARG A 52 19.35 8.87 7.74
C ARG A 52 19.04 10.36 7.59
N SER A 53 19.93 11.13 6.98
CA SER A 53 19.75 12.57 6.74
C SER A 53 18.56 12.92 5.84
N PHE A 54 18.01 11.93 5.12
CA PHE A 54 16.89 12.11 4.20
C PHE A 54 15.57 11.55 4.75
N LEU A 55 15.56 11.05 5.99
CA LEU A 55 14.37 10.48 6.60
C LEU A 55 13.62 11.51 7.45
N SER A 56 12.30 11.36 7.49
CA SER A 56 11.41 12.09 8.40
C SER A 56 11.71 11.78 9.87
N PRO A 57 11.19 12.56 10.82
CA PRO A 57 11.22 12.22 12.26
C PRO A 57 10.68 10.81 12.53
N ILE A 58 11.17 10.14 13.58
CA ILE A 58 10.76 8.77 13.91
C ILE A 58 9.29 8.74 14.36
N GLU A 59 8.54 7.82 13.77
CA GLU A 59 7.13 7.59 14.08
C GLU A 59 6.93 6.66 15.27
N GLU A 60 5.73 6.73 15.86
CA GLU A 60 5.27 5.84 16.93
C GLU A 60 4.02 5.07 16.50
N GLN A 61 4.11 3.74 16.43
CA GLN A 61 2.97 2.88 16.12
C GLN A 61 2.12 2.53 17.36
N TYR A 62 2.67 2.73 18.56
CA TYR A 62 2.05 2.34 19.83
C TYR A 62 1.57 0.87 19.81
N THR A 63 0.39 0.60 20.35
CA THR A 63 -0.19 -0.75 20.47
C THR A 63 -0.85 -1.24 19.18
N ALA A 64 -0.91 -0.44 18.11
CA ALA A 64 -1.45 -0.85 16.83
C ALA A 64 -0.51 -1.84 16.11
N GLY A 65 -1.06 -2.87 15.49
CA GLY A 65 -0.34 -3.84 14.65
C GLY A 65 0.17 -3.29 13.30
N SER A 66 0.51 -2.00 13.24
CA SER A 66 0.66 -1.22 12.01
C SER A 66 2.10 -1.08 11.52
N CYS A 67 3.04 -1.91 11.99
CA CYS A 67 4.47 -1.79 11.65
C CYS A 67 4.74 -1.76 10.13
N VAL A 68 3.99 -2.52 9.33
CA VAL A 68 4.08 -2.50 7.86
C VAL A 68 3.68 -1.13 7.28
N GLY A 69 2.60 -0.54 7.78
CA GLY A 69 2.15 0.79 7.36
C GLY A 69 3.16 1.89 7.73
N ASN A 70 3.73 1.82 8.93
CA ASN A 70 4.78 2.74 9.38
C ASN A 70 6.05 2.64 8.52
N ALA A 71 6.52 1.42 8.27
CA ALA A 71 7.73 1.18 7.48
C ALA A 71 7.58 1.68 6.04
N LEU A 72 6.45 1.40 5.39
CA LEU A 72 6.20 1.86 4.03
C LEU A 72 5.98 3.37 3.96
N ALA A 73 5.27 3.98 4.91
CA ALA A 73 5.15 5.43 5.00
C ALA A 73 6.54 6.08 5.08
N SER A 74 7.42 5.63 5.99
CA SER A 74 8.79 6.14 6.11
C SER A 74 9.59 6.08 4.81
N ILE A 75 9.41 5.03 4.00
CA ILE A 75 10.06 4.93 2.68
C ILE A 75 9.48 5.96 1.70
N LEU A 76 8.15 6.13 1.66
CA LEU A 76 7.50 7.12 0.79
C LEU A 76 7.91 8.56 1.15
N GLU A 77 8.01 8.85 2.45
CA GLU A 77 8.45 10.16 2.98
C GLU A 77 9.90 10.43 2.57
N TYR A 78 10.78 9.41 2.68
CA TYR A 78 12.15 9.49 2.16
C TYR A 78 12.16 9.83 0.67
N PHE A 79 11.38 9.13 -0.17
CA PHE A 79 11.36 9.42 -1.61
C PHE A 79 10.88 10.83 -1.91
N TYR A 80 9.83 11.27 -1.22
CA TYR A 80 9.31 12.61 -1.40
C TYR A 80 10.35 13.66 -1.01
N PHE A 81 10.97 13.53 0.16
CA PHE A 81 12.01 14.45 0.61
C PHE A 81 13.24 14.43 -0.31
N TYR A 82 13.72 13.24 -0.66
CA TYR A 82 14.89 13.08 -1.53
C TYR A 82 14.69 13.71 -2.92
N THR A 83 13.47 13.65 -3.46
CA THR A 83 13.17 14.17 -4.80
C THR A 83 12.77 15.65 -4.82
N THR A 84 12.15 16.15 -3.75
CA THR A 84 11.55 17.51 -3.73
C THR A 84 12.26 18.48 -2.78
N GLY A 85 13.06 17.97 -1.85
CA GLY A 85 13.61 18.73 -0.71
C GLY A 85 12.57 19.12 0.34
N GLN A 86 11.31 18.70 0.20
CA GLN A 86 10.22 19.05 1.11
C GLN A 86 9.83 17.86 1.98
N ILE A 87 9.51 18.13 3.25
CA ILE A 87 8.99 17.10 4.14
C ILE A 87 7.50 16.93 3.86
N LYS A 88 7.08 15.68 3.68
CA LYS A 88 5.67 15.28 3.64
C LYS A 88 5.52 14.05 4.52
N ILE A 89 4.44 14.03 5.29
CA ILE A 89 4.10 12.92 6.20
C ILE A 89 2.93 12.16 5.61
N PHE A 90 3.09 10.85 5.45
CA PHE A 90 2.14 9.98 4.77
C PHE A 90 1.33 9.17 5.77
N SER A 91 0.04 9.00 5.47
CA SER A 91 -0.90 8.32 6.34
C SER A 91 -0.56 6.84 6.52
N ARG A 92 -0.05 6.49 7.70
CA ARG A 92 0.29 5.10 8.06
C ARG A 92 -0.94 4.21 8.14
N LEU A 93 -2.07 4.73 8.67
CA LEU A 93 -3.31 3.97 8.77
C LEU A 93 -3.98 3.72 7.42
N PHE A 94 -3.85 4.65 6.47
CA PHE A 94 -4.31 4.44 5.09
C PHE A 94 -3.60 3.26 4.43
N ILE A 95 -2.26 3.18 4.52
CA ILE A 95 -1.51 2.03 4.03
C ILE A 95 -1.97 0.76 4.76
N TYR A 96 -2.05 0.82 6.09
CA TYR A 96 -2.37 -0.31 6.94
C TYR A 96 -3.76 -0.90 6.71
N TYR A 97 -4.79 -0.06 6.62
CA TYR A 97 -6.16 -0.47 6.32
C TYR A 97 -6.24 -1.07 4.92
N ASN A 98 -5.69 -0.38 3.91
CA ASN A 98 -5.80 -0.85 2.54
C ASN A 98 -5.01 -2.15 2.29
N ALA A 99 -3.91 -2.37 3.01
CA ALA A 99 -3.20 -3.66 2.97
C ALA A 99 -4.10 -4.82 3.43
N ARG A 100 -4.81 -4.64 4.56
CA ARG A 100 -5.75 -5.65 5.09
C ARG A 100 -6.97 -5.82 4.18
N MET A 101 -7.48 -4.75 3.60
CA MET A 101 -8.54 -4.82 2.60
C MET A 101 -8.09 -5.61 1.35
N MET A 102 -6.85 -5.45 0.89
CA MET A 102 -6.32 -6.26 -0.21
C MET A 102 -6.15 -7.73 0.17
N GLU A 103 -5.74 -8.03 1.40
CA GLU A 103 -5.73 -9.40 1.93
C GLU A 103 -7.14 -10.02 1.93
N ASP A 104 -8.16 -9.26 2.30
CA ASP A 104 -9.56 -9.71 2.28
C ASP A 104 -10.05 -10.01 0.87
N LYS A 105 -9.78 -9.11 -0.08
CA LYS A 105 -10.17 -9.29 -1.49
C LYS A 105 -9.48 -10.48 -2.15
N ILE A 106 -8.19 -10.70 -1.88
CA ILE A 106 -7.37 -11.69 -2.61
C ILE A 106 -7.33 -13.05 -1.89
N SER A 107 -7.36 -13.04 -0.55
CA SER A 107 -7.17 -14.22 0.29
C SER A 107 -8.29 -14.53 1.28
N GLN A 108 -9.32 -13.68 1.40
CA GLN A 108 -10.54 -13.93 2.19
C GLN A 108 -10.24 -14.26 3.66
N ARG A 109 -9.65 -13.31 4.40
CA ARG A 109 -9.19 -13.53 5.79
C ARG A 109 -9.80 -12.60 6.84
N ASN A 110 -10.78 -11.79 6.47
CA ASN A 110 -11.44 -10.80 7.32
C ASN A 110 -10.45 -9.96 8.16
N ALA A 111 -9.30 -9.63 7.57
CA ALA A 111 -8.22 -8.88 8.18
C ALA A 111 -8.64 -7.47 8.60
N THR A 112 -9.64 -6.88 7.96
CA THR A 112 -10.18 -5.56 8.30
C THR A 112 -11.11 -5.54 9.52
N GLU A 113 -11.61 -6.69 9.98
CA GLU A 113 -12.55 -6.77 11.11
C GLU A 113 -11.86 -6.50 12.46
N ILE A 114 -10.57 -6.80 12.57
CA ILE A 114 -9.76 -6.63 13.78
C ILE A 114 -8.38 -6.03 13.44
N ASP A 115 -7.66 -5.56 14.46
CA ASP A 115 -6.24 -5.19 14.32
C ASP A 115 -5.38 -6.46 14.13
N SER A 116 -5.39 -7.01 12.91
CA SER A 116 -4.85 -8.34 12.58
C SER A 116 -3.37 -8.33 12.17
N GLY A 117 -2.74 -7.16 12.12
CA GLY A 117 -1.48 -6.94 11.41
C GLY A 117 -1.70 -6.86 9.89
N ALA A 118 -0.63 -6.59 9.15
CA ALA A 118 -0.66 -6.52 7.70
C ALA A 118 0.50 -7.31 7.08
N ASP A 119 0.31 -7.67 5.81
CA ASP A 119 1.32 -8.30 4.98
C ASP A 119 1.98 -7.24 4.09
N ILE A 120 3.32 -7.25 4.02
CA ILE A 120 4.10 -6.32 3.19
C ILE A 120 3.68 -6.41 1.71
N GLN A 121 3.42 -7.60 1.18
CA GLN A 121 3.06 -7.77 -0.23
C GLN A 121 1.68 -7.18 -0.53
N TYR A 122 0.69 -7.37 0.35
CA TYR A 122 -0.63 -6.74 0.17
C TYR A 122 -0.57 -5.22 0.37
N ALA A 123 0.32 -4.73 1.24
CA ALA A 123 0.56 -3.31 1.39
C ALA A 123 1.23 -2.69 0.15
N ILE A 124 2.17 -3.39 -0.49
CA ILE A 124 2.73 -2.96 -1.78
C ILE A 124 1.64 -2.91 -2.86
N ILE A 125 0.77 -3.93 -2.93
CA ILE A 125 -0.35 -3.93 -3.87
C ILE A 125 -1.32 -2.78 -3.60
N SER A 126 -1.63 -2.49 -2.33
CA SER A 126 -2.50 -1.37 -2.00
C SER A 126 -1.89 -0.02 -2.37
N LEU A 127 -0.57 0.14 -2.28
CA LEU A 127 0.13 1.33 -2.75
C LEU A 127 0.10 1.48 -4.28
N ILE A 128 0.07 0.38 -5.03
CA ILE A 128 -0.09 0.43 -6.51
C ILE A 128 -1.50 0.89 -6.84
N GLU A 129 -2.50 0.30 -6.20
CA GLU A 129 -3.93 0.52 -6.51
C GLU A 129 -4.45 1.86 -5.99
N TYR A 130 -4.13 2.22 -4.75
CA TYR A 130 -4.71 3.34 -4.02
C TYR A 130 -3.70 4.44 -3.68
N GLY A 131 -2.40 4.17 -3.82
CA GLY A 131 -1.33 5.04 -3.34
C GLY A 131 -1.35 5.23 -1.83
N CYS A 132 -0.91 6.40 -1.37
CA CYS A 132 -0.92 6.75 0.04
C CYS A 132 -1.30 8.22 0.20
N CYS A 133 -2.32 8.51 1.00
CA CYS A 133 -2.68 9.88 1.26
C CYS A 133 -1.75 10.52 2.30
N GLU A 134 -1.81 11.84 2.42
CA GLU A 134 -1.15 12.56 3.50
C GLU A 134 -1.78 12.23 4.85
N GLU A 135 -0.97 12.23 5.91
CA GLU A 135 -1.41 11.90 7.29
C GLU A 135 -2.55 12.81 7.77
N GLN A 136 -2.58 14.08 7.33
CA GLN A 136 -3.67 15.00 7.64
C GLN A 136 -5.04 14.61 7.07
N ASP A 137 -5.08 13.82 5.98
CA ASP A 137 -6.33 13.36 5.38
C ASP A 137 -6.84 12.06 6.01
N TRP A 138 -5.94 11.31 6.67
CA TRP A 138 -6.29 10.11 7.44
C TRP A 138 -5.32 9.91 8.62
N PRO A 139 -5.56 10.58 9.76
CA PRO A 139 -4.61 10.65 10.86
C PRO A 139 -4.50 9.35 11.66
N PHE A 140 -3.36 9.13 12.30
CA PHE A 140 -3.10 8.00 13.19
C PHE A 140 -3.86 8.12 14.51
N TYR A 141 -5.12 7.71 14.49
CA TYR A 141 -5.93 7.50 15.68
C TYR A 141 -6.33 6.03 15.78
N GLU A 142 -6.16 5.42 16.95
CA GLU A 142 -6.40 3.98 17.14
C GLU A 142 -7.84 3.57 16.78
N HIS A 143 -8.83 4.41 17.06
CA HIS A 143 -10.23 4.15 16.71
C HIS A 143 -10.49 4.14 15.19
N LEU A 144 -9.56 4.63 14.36
CA LEU A 144 -9.64 4.58 12.90
C LEU A 144 -8.99 3.33 12.29
N ILE A 145 -8.32 2.49 13.09
CA ILE A 145 -7.58 1.33 12.57
C ILE A 145 -8.48 0.46 11.70
N ASN A 146 -9.68 0.10 12.14
CA ASN A 146 -10.59 -0.78 11.40
C ASN A 146 -11.62 -0.01 10.55
N ILE A 147 -11.49 1.30 10.44
CA ILE A 147 -12.41 2.15 9.69
C ILE A 147 -11.85 2.40 8.30
N GLN A 148 -12.70 2.23 7.28
CA GLN A 148 -12.32 2.53 5.91
C GLN A 148 -12.01 4.03 5.75
N PRO A 149 -10.87 4.39 5.13
CA PRO A 149 -10.58 5.77 4.79
C PRO A 149 -11.69 6.43 3.98
N ASN A 150 -11.93 7.71 4.25
CA ASN A 150 -12.96 8.45 3.52
C ASN A 150 -12.55 8.74 2.06
N TYR A 151 -13.52 9.21 1.26
CA TYR A 151 -13.29 9.52 -0.15
C TYR A 151 -12.16 10.56 -0.38
N LYS A 152 -12.03 11.55 0.50
CA LYS A 152 -10.98 12.58 0.40
C LYS A 152 -9.58 11.95 0.50
N ALA A 153 -9.40 11.03 1.46
CA ALA A 153 -8.16 10.28 1.62
C ALA A 153 -7.83 9.46 0.37
N TYR A 154 -8.79 8.71 -0.18
CA TYR A 154 -8.55 7.97 -1.43
C TYR A 154 -8.21 8.87 -2.62
N LYS A 155 -8.88 10.03 -2.75
CA LYS A 155 -8.59 11.00 -3.81
C LYS A 155 -7.18 11.57 -3.68
N ASN A 156 -6.74 11.91 -2.46
CA ASN A 156 -5.38 12.36 -2.21
C ASN A 156 -4.35 11.24 -2.45
N GLY A 157 -4.65 10.00 -2.05
CA GLY A 157 -3.77 8.84 -2.21
C GLY A 157 -3.37 8.56 -3.66
N GLN A 158 -4.28 8.79 -4.62
CA GLN A 158 -4.02 8.62 -6.05
C GLN A 158 -2.90 9.51 -6.61
N LEU A 159 -2.50 10.57 -5.88
CA LEU A 159 -1.37 11.41 -6.25
C LEU A 159 -0.02 10.72 -6.01
N TYR A 160 0.02 9.72 -5.12
CA TYR A 160 1.24 9.09 -4.61
C TYR A 160 1.23 7.57 -4.79
N CYS A 161 0.72 7.08 -5.92
CA CYS A 161 0.74 5.66 -6.26
C CYS A 161 2.15 5.12 -6.45
N LEU A 162 2.39 3.90 -5.99
CA LEU A 162 3.62 3.18 -6.25
C LEU A 162 3.73 2.84 -7.74
N ASN A 163 4.87 3.19 -8.35
CA ASN A 163 5.12 2.95 -9.77
C ASN A 163 6.11 1.82 -10.01
N GLU A 164 7.21 1.77 -9.26
CA GLU A 164 8.23 0.74 -9.42
C GLU A 164 8.71 0.23 -8.07
N PHE A 165 8.86 -1.10 -7.98
CA PHE A 165 9.38 -1.81 -6.83
C PHE A 165 10.17 -3.04 -7.30
N SER A 166 10.97 -3.61 -6.42
CA SER A 166 11.76 -4.80 -6.74
C SER A 166 11.90 -5.70 -5.53
N ARG A 167 11.90 -7.01 -5.80
CA ARG A 167 12.18 -8.01 -4.78
C ARG A 167 13.68 -8.08 -4.55
N LEU A 168 14.08 -8.08 -3.29
CA LEU A 168 15.46 -8.30 -2.88
C LEU A 168 15.63 -9.75 -2.40
N SER A 169 16.82 -10.29 -2.62
CA SER A 169 17.29 -11.51 -1.98
C SER A 169 18.05 -11.16 -0.70
N ASN A 170 18.21 -12.13 0.20
CA ASN A 170 19.04 -12.01 1.40
C ASN A 170 20.56 -12.00 1.07
N ASN A 171 20.97 -11.53 -0.11
CA ASN A 171 22.36 -11.41 -0.52
C ASN A 171 22.93 -10.06 -0.10
N ILE A 172 23.95 -10.07 0.75
CA ILE A 172 24.57 -8.85 1.32
C ILE A 172 24.96 -7.84 0.22
N ASN A 173 25.56 -8.29 -0.87
CA ASN A 173 26.01 -7.38 -1.92
C ASN A 173 24.84 -6.75 -2.66
N GLN A 174 23.79 -7.51 -2.96
CA GLN A 174 22.57 -6.96 -3.56
C GLN A 174 21.90 -5.92 -2.65
N LEU A 175 21.85 -6.17 -1.34
CA LEU A 175 21.29 -5.23 -0.38
C LEU A 175 22.13 -3.96 -0.26
N ARG A 176 23.46 -4.08 -0.29
CA ARG A 176 24.38 -2.92 -0.32
C ARG A 176 24.27 -2.13 -1.62
N GLN A 177 24.15 -2.81 -2.77
CA GLN A 177 23.89 -2.21 -4.09
C GLN A 177 22.55 -1.43 -4.10
N CYS A 178 21.52 -1.98 -3.45
CA CYS A 178 20.23 -1.29 -3.30
C CYS A 178 20.40 0.05 -2.55
N LEU A 179 21.13 0.04 -1.43
CA LEU A 179 21.31 1.22 -0.58
C LEU A 179 22.22 2.29 -1.21
N ILE A 180 23.33 1.92 -1.86
CA ILE A 180 24.18 2.89 -2.56
C ILE A 180 23.45 3.57 -3.73
N GLN A 181 22.47 2.89 -4.35
CA GLN A 181 21.59 3.48 -5.36
C GLN A 181 20.48 4.36 -4.76
N GLY A 182 20.51 4.59 -3.44
CA GLY A 182 19.56 5.47 -2.76
C GLY A 182 18.20 4.83 -2.48
N TYR A 183 18.09 3.50 -2.53
CA TYR A 183 16.83 2.80 -2.27
C TYR A 183 16.82 2.14 -0.87
N PRO A 184 16.23 2.79 0.15
CA PRO A 184 15.91 2.10 1.39
C PRO A 184 14.86 1.01 1.11
N PHE A 185 14.92 -0.07 1.90
CA PHE A 185 14.06 -1.22 1.67
C PHE A 185 13.40 -1.71 2.95
N ILE A 186 12.16 -2.18 2.82
CA ILE A 186 11.43 -2.81 3.92
C ILE A 186 11.82 -4.28 4.02
N MET A 187 11.82 -4.83 5.23
CA MET A 187 11.95 -6.26 5.47
C MET A 187 11.12 -6.72 6.67
N ALA A 188 10.74 -8.00 6.69
CA ALA A 188 10.07 -8.65 7.81
C ALA A 188 11.05 -9.52 8.61
N ILE A 189 11.37 -9.10 9.83
CA ILE A 189 12.23 -9.85 10.73
C ILE A 189 11.41 -10.67 11.73
N LYS A 190 11.90 -11.86 12.09
CA LYS A 190 11.49 -12.50 13.34
C LYS A 190 12.02 -11.66 14.48
N ILE A 191 11.27 -11.65 15.57
CA ILE A 191 11.63 -10.97 16.81
C ILE A 191 11.74 -12.02 17.92
N PHE A 192 12.59 -11.71 18.88
CA PHE A 192 12.84 -12.51 20.06
C PHE A 192 12.87 -11.62 21.28
N SER A 193 12.93 -12.22 22.47
CA SER A 193 12.98 -11.48 23.74
C SER A 193 14.13 -10.45 23.84
N SER A 194 15.25 -10.73 23.19
CA SER A 194 16.45 -9.88 23.11
C SER A 194 16.25 -8.64 22.26
N PHE A 195 15.18 -8.57 21.46
CA PHE A 195 14.88 -7.40 20.63
C PHE A 195 14.57 -6.15 21.48
N GLY A 196 14.04 -6.33 22.69
CA GLY A 196 13.77 -5.21 23.60
C GLY A 196 15.02 -4.67 24.31
N SER A 197 16.08 -5.48 24.42
CA SER A 197 17.25 -5.20 25.27
C SER A 197 18.34 -4.39 24.56
N ASN A 198 17.99 -3.62 23.52
CA ASN A 198 18.93 -2.91 22.66
C ASN A 198 19.02 -1.43 23.01
N HIS A 199 19.57 -1.11 24.18
CA HIS A 199 19.65 0.28 24.67
C HIS A 199 20.38 1.23 23.73
N HIS A 200 21.37 0.74 23.00
CA HIS A 200 22.09 1.49 21.97
C HIS A 200 21.65 1.07 20.56
N GLY A 201 20.55 0.35 20.42
CA GLY A 201 19.97 -0.08 19.15
C GLY A 201 20.67 -1.28 18.53
N TYR A 202 21.71 -1.87 19.13
CA TYR A 202 22.30 -3.09 18.59
C TYR A 202 21.38 -4.29 18.81
N ILE A 203 20.99 -4.96 17.73
CA ILE A 203 20.12 -6.14 17.79
C ILE A 203 21.01 -7.38 17.75
N SER A 204 21.08 -8.09 18.87
CA SER A 204 21.86 -9.33 18.95
C SER A 204 21.25 -10.47 18.12
N MET A 205 22.10 -11.42 17.73
CA MET A 205 21.60 -12.68 17.15
C MET A 205 20.81 -13.45 18.21
N PRO A 206 19.70 -14.11 17.84
CA PRO A 206 18.88 -14.83 18.80
C PRO A 206 19.65 -15.96 19.46
N LYS A 207 19.43 -16.15 20.76
CA LYS A 207 20.05 -17.23 21.52
C LYS A 207 19.37 -18.56 21.18
N LYS A 208 20.09 -19.69 21.23
CA LYS A 208 19.56 -21.02 20.82
C LYS A 208 18.28 -21.45 21.54
N TYR A 209 18.11 -21.02 22.80
CA TYR A 209 16.96 -21.36 23.64
C TYR A 209 15.82 -20.34 23.55
N GLU A 210 16.02 -19.27 22.78
CA GLU A 210 15.10 -18.15 22.71
C GLU A 210 13.89 -18.48 21.84
N LYS A 211 12.69 -18.29 22.39
CA LYS A 211 11.46 -18.52 21.63
C LYS A 211 11.18 -17.32 20.74
N SER A 212 11.11 -17.53 19.43
CA SER A 212 10.67 -16.49 18.50
C SER A 212 9.18 -16.22 18.65
N SER A 213 8.75 -14.99 18.41
CA SER A 213 7.33 -14.70 18.16
C SER A 213 6.81 -15.53 16.98
N GLN A 214 5.51 -15.88 17.03
CA GLN A 214 4.82 -16.49 15.88
C GLN A 214 4.74 -15.52 14.69
N TYR A 215 4.75 -14.22 14.99
CA TYR A 215 4.61 -13.14 14.04
C TYR A 215 5.95 -12.45 13.77
N ARG A 216 5.98 -11.61 12.74
CA ARG A 216 7.16 -10.83 12.34
C ARG A 216 6.94 -9.36 12.68
N HIS A 217 8.04 -8.62 12.66
CA HIS A 217 8.05 -7.17 12.71
C HIS A 217 8.61 -6.59 11.42
N ALA A 218 8.00 -5.50 10.93
CA ALA A 218 8.45 -4.82 9.72
C ALA A 218 9.32 -3.61 10.08
N ILE A 219 10.48 -3.51 9.44
CA ILE A 219 11.46 -2.44 9.64
C ILE A 219 12.02 -1.97 8.30
N VAL A 220 12.63 -0.78 8.27
CA VAL A 220 13.26 -0.22 7.07
C VAL A 220 14.77 -0.27 7.20
N CYS A 221 15.48 -0.79 6.21
CA CYS A 221 16.93 -0.67 6.09
C CYS A 221 17.28 0.64 5.38
N VAL A 222 18.15 1.42 5.99
CA VAL A 222 18.49 2.78 5.54
C VAL A 222 20.00 3.01 5.42
N GLY A 223 20.80 1.96 5.58
CA GLY A 223 22.25 2.07 5.49
C GLY A 223 22.97 0.81 5.92
N TYR A 224 24.30 0.87 5.90
CA TYR A 224 25.15 -0.20 6.40
C TYR A 224 26.52 0.33 6.83
N ILE A 225 27.17 -0.41 7.73
CA ILE A 225 28.57 -0.24 8.10
C ILE A 225 29.26 -1.58 7.85
N HIS A 226 29.93 -1.69 6.69
CA HIS A 226 30.43 -2.96 6.17
C HIS A 226 31.56 -3.53 7.01
N SER A 227 32.49 -2.70 7.49
CA SER A 227 33.57 -3.10 8.39
C SER A 227 33.08 -3.72 9.70
N LYS A 228 31.85 -3.38 10.12
CA LYS A 228 31.18 -3.94 11.32
C LYS A 228 30.14 -5.01 10.97
N ARG A 229 29.92 -5.30 9.69
CA ARG A 229 28.93 -6.27 9.18
C ARG A 229 27.52 -6.03 9.72
N ILE A 230 27.09 -4.77 9.78
CA ILE A 230 25.76 -4.38 10.26
C ILE A 230 25.01 -3.53 9.24
N PHE A 231 23.70 -3.69 9.20
CA PHE A 231 22.76 -2.79 8.56
C PHE A 231 22.24 -1.77 9.57
N ILE A 232 21.99 -0.55 9.10
CA ILE A 232 21.34 0.50 9.87
C ILE A 232 19.84 0.38 9.56
N ILE A 233 19.03 0.19 10.59
CA ILE A 233 17.59 0.02 10.45
C ILE A 233 16.85 1.14 11.16
N ARG A 234 15.71 1.53 10.59
CA ARG A 234 14.76 2.47 11.18
C ARG A 234 13.55 1.68 11.68
N ASN A 235 13.18 1.95 12.92
CA ASN A 235 12.01 1.37 13.56
C ASN A 235 10.87 2.42 13.71
N SER A 236 9.75 2.02 14.29
CA SER A 236 8.56 2.86 14.51
C SER A 236 8.09 2.86 15.98
N HIS A 237 9.04 2.76 16.91
CA HIS A 237 8.81 2.75 18.35
C HIS A 237 9.28 4.04 19.03
N GLY A 238 9.29 5.15 18.29
CA GLY A 238 9.70 6.45 18.83
C GLY A 238 11.20 6.62 19.01
N ILE A 239 11.60 7.85 19.33
CA ILE A 239 13.01 8.23 19.50
C ILE A 239 13.65 7.61 20.75
N ASP A 240 12.85 7.15 21.72
CA ASP A 240 13.35 6.54 22.95
C ASP A 240 13.72 5.06 22.80
N TRP A 241 13.48 4.48 21.62
CA TRP A 241 13.86 3.11 21.30
C TRP A 241 15.21 3.08 20.57
N GLY A 242 16.10 2.17 20.97
CA GLY A 242 17.41 2.00 20.32
C GLY A 242 18.25 3.28 20.33
N ASP A 243 18.95 3.53 19.22
CA ASP A 243 19.69 4.76 18.99
C ASP A 243 18.77 5.78 18.28
N HIS A 244 18.00 6.53 19.06
CA HIS A 244 17.12 7.59 18.57
C HIS A 244 16.09 7.09 17.53
N GLY A 245 15.52 5.90 17.76
CA GLY A 245 14.57 5.23 16.87
C GLY A 245 15.23 4.34 15.78
N TYR A 246 16.56 4.33 15.74
CA TYR A 246 17.34 3.47 14.84
C TYR A 246 17.95 2.29 15.58
N GLY A 247 18.29 1.26 14.82
CA GLY A 247 19.01 0.10 15.31
C GLY A 247 20.07 -0.40 14.34
N TYR A 248 20.84 -1.37 14.81
CA TYR A 248 21.96 -1.95 14.10
C TYR A 248 21.77 -3.46 14.05
N LEU A 249 21.50 -3.97 12.85
CA LEU A 249 21.12 -5.36 12.61
C LEU A 249 22.28 -6.12 11.94
N PRO A 250 22.82 -7.20 12.54
CA PRO A 250 23.89 -7.99 11.95
C PRO A 250 23.53 -8.52 10.56
N TYR A 251 24.53 -8.59 9.67
CA TYR A 251 24.37 -9.18 8.35
C TYR A 251 23.87 -10.62 8.43
N GLU A 252 24.35 -11.37 9.41
CA GLU A 252 23.97 -12.75 9.67
C GLU A 252 22.46 -12.88 9.90
N TYR A 253 21.86 -11.94 10.65
CA TYR A 253 20.43 -11.86 10.90
C TYR A 253 19.64 -11.69 9.60
N VAL A 254 20.14 -10.85 8.71
CA VAL A 254 19.50 -10.55 7.42
C VAL A 254 19.71 -11.69 6.43
N THR A 255 20.88 -12.33 6.40
CA THR A 255 21.18 -13.45 5.48
C THR A 255 20.43 -14.74 5.82
N ASP A 256 20.07 -14.93 7.09
CA ASP A 256 19.29 -16.07 7.52
C ASP A 256 17.82 -15.92 7.05
N LYS A 257 17.42 -16.78 6.10
CA LYS A 257 16.08 -16.78 5.49
C LYS A 257 14.97 -17.22 6.45
N ILE A 258 15.30 -17.80 7.59
CA ILE A 258 14.35 -18.10 8.67
C ILE A 258 14.10 -16.83 9.48
N LEU A 259 15.15 -16.07 9.77
CA LEU A 259 15.06 -14.84 10.55
C LEU A 259 14.48 -13.69 9.73
N THR A 260 14.90 -13.50 8.49
CA THR A 260 14.51 -12.34 7.66
C THR A 260 13.85 -12.78 6.36
N LYS A 261 12.66 -12.23 6.09
CA LYS A 261 11.84 -12.52 4.90
C LYS A 261 11.29 -11.23 4.29
N ASP A 262 10.70 -11.37 3.12
CA ASP A 262 9.92 -10.33 2.44
C ASP A 262 10.67 -8.98 2.34
N LEU A 263 11.82 -9.02 1.67
CA LEU A 263 12.65 -7.85 1.43
C LEU A 263 12.22 -7.17 0.11
N TRP A 264 11.84 -5.91 0.19
CA TRP A 264 11.30 -5.16 -0.94
C TRP A 264 11.88 -3.75 -1.02
N ALA A 265 12.46 -3.43 -2.16
CA ALA A 265 12.87 -2.07 -2.51
C ALA A 265 11.71 -1.38 -3.20
N ILE A 266 11.29 -0.23 -2.68
CA ILE A 266 10.48 0.73 -3.43
C ILE A 266 11.46 1.56 -4.26
N LYS A 267 11.15 1.81 -5.54
CA LYS A 267 12.07 2.51 -6.46
C LYS A 267 11.51 3.82 -6.98
N SER A 268 10.20 3.91 -7.18
CA SER A 268 9.56 5.16 -7.59
C SER A 268 8.10 5.20 -7.22
N ILE A 269 7.62 6.41 -6.93
CA ILE A 269 6.19 6.74 -6.89
C ILE A 269 5.83 7.56 -8.13
N LYS A 270 4.55 7.59 -8.46
CA LYS A 270 4.05 8.28 -9.65
C LYS A 270 4.56 9.73 -9.67
N ASN A 271 5.11 10.13 -10.81
CA ASN A 271 5.71 11.45 -11.02
C ASN A 271 6.91 11.81 -10.13
N MET A 272 7.52 10.85 -9.41
CA MET A 272 8.75 11.06 -8.64
C MET A 272 9.71 9.88 -8.80
N ARG A 273 10.87 10.14 -9.40
CA ARG A 273 11.97 9.18 -9.54
C ARG A 273 13.22 9.76 -8.92
N ILE A 274 14.04 8.90 -8.31
CA ILE A 274 15.44 9.24 -8.03
C ILE A 274 16.12 9.42 -9.38
N ILE A 275 16.42 10.67 -9.74
CA ILE A 275 17.15 11.00 -10.97
C ILE A 275 18.59 10.64 -10.69
N SER A 276 19.10 9.50 -11.17
CA SER A 276 20.52 9.15 -10.99
C SER A 276 21.43 10.05 -11.85
N ASN A 277 21.62 11.31 -11.49
CA ASN A 277 22.68 12.13 -12.06
C ASN A 277 24.02 11.78 -11.39
N GLU A 278 25.10 11.75 -12.16
CA GLU A 278 26.47 11.41 -11.74
C GLU A 278 26.99 12.29 -10.58
N GLU A 279 26.30 13.39 -10.24
CA GLU A 279 26.53 14.22 -9.06
C GLU A 279 26.14 13.56 -7.72
N HIS A 280 25.33 12.49 -7.72
CA HIS A 280 24.90 11.78 -6.50
C HIS A 280 26.05 11.15 -5.68
N ILE A 281 27.23 10.99 -6.29
CA ILE A 281 28.41 10.45 -5.62
C ILE A 281 29.15 11.53 -4.80
N ARG A 282 28.84 12.82 -4.97
CA ARG A 282 29.61 13.94 -4.35
C ARG A 282 29.09 14.48 -3.02
N TRP A 283 27.96 14.03 -2.48
CA TRP A 283 27.41 14.53 -1.21
C TRP A 283 27.76 13.69 0.02
N ASN A 284 28.82 12.89 -0.08
CA ASN A 284 29.34 12.08 1.01
C ASN A 284 30.49 12.80 1.73
N ASP A 285 30.19 13.92 2.39
CA ASP A 285 31.05 14.40 3.48
C ASP A 285 30.72 13.55 4.73
N PHE A 286 31.21 12.31 4.74
CA PHE A 286 30.99 11.32 5.81
C PHE A 286 31.74 11.66 7.12
N SER A 287 32.22 12.89 7.30
CA SER A 287 33.00 13.29 8.45
C SER A 287 32.18 13.51 9.74
N ILE A 288 30.83 13.51 9.67
CA ILE A 288 29.99 13.94 10.81
C ILE A 288 29.24 12.80 11.53
N LEU A 289 29.20 11.55 11.01
CA LEU A 289 28.38 10.48 11.64
C LEU A 289 29.10 9.17 11.94
N SER A 290 30.43 9.14 12.01
CA SER A 290 31.13 8.00 12.61
C SER A 290 31.08 8.08 14.15
N LYS A 291 29.92 7.84 14.76
CA LYS A 291 29.93 7.41 16.16
C LYS A 291 30.71 6.09 16.18
N SER A 292 31.88 6.07 16.80
CA SER A 292 32.70 4.86 16.86
C SER A 292 32.04 3.89 17.84
N TRP A 293 31.15 3.03 17.34
CA TRP A 293 30.73 1.86 18.12
C TRP A 293 31.97 1.08 18.51
N SER A 294 32.27 1.07 19.80
CA SER A 294 33.32 0.24 20.36
C SER A 294 32.81 -1.20 20.44
N GLN A 295 33.73 -2.16 20.49
CA GLN A 295 33.38 -3.54 20.78
C GLN A 295 32.69 -3.66 22.16
N GLN A 296 32.95 -2.69 23.06
CA GLN A 296 32.34 -2.62 24.38
C GLN A 296 30.85 -2.27 24.31
N ASP A 297 30.43 -1.30 23.48
CA ASP A 297 29.00 -0.94 23.34
C ASP A 297 28.16 -2.16 22.87
N MET A 298 28.75 -3.00 22.01
CA MET A 298 28.14 -4.26 21.55
C MET A 298 28.06 -5.34 22.64
N ILE A 299 29.01 -5.34 23.58
CA ILE A 299 29.05 -6.25 24.74
C ILE A 299 28.07 -5.78 25.81
N ASP A 300 27.96 -4.47 26.03
CA ASP A 300 27.07 -3.87 27.03
C ASP A 300 25.60 -4.16 26.68
N ASP A 301 25.19 -3.97 25.42
CA ASP A 301 23.86 -4.36 24.93
C ASP A 301 23.63 -5.90 24.95
N GLN A 302 24.70 -6.71 24.92
CA GLN A 302 24.58 -8.17 25.08
C GLN A 302 24.48 -8.62 26.55
N SER A 303 24.94 -7.79 27.49
CA SER A 303 25.04 -8.12 28.92
C SER A 303 23.88 -7.57 29.77
N GLN A 304 23.19 -6.51 29.32
CA GLN A 304 22.01 -5.96 29.99
C GLN A 304 20.72 -6.69 29.58
N CYS A 305 20.45 -7.85 30.19
CA CYS A 305 19.18 -8.58 30.05
C CYS A 305 18.20 -8.27 31.21
N ASP A 306 17.77 -7.01 31.35
CA ASP A 306 16.75 -6.65 32.35
C ASP A 306 15.55 -6.00 31.66
N ILE A 307 14.67 -6.78 31.00
CA ILE A 307 13.30 -6.37 30.59
C ILE A 307 12.34 -7.55 30.78
N GLU A 308 11.17 -7.29 31.36
CA GLU A 308 10.12 -8.27 31.58
C GLU A 308 9.12 -8.24 30.41
N TYR A 309 8.88 -9.41 29.81
CA TYR A 309 7.73 -9.69 28.98
C TYR A 309 6.54 -10.03 29.90
N SER A 310 5.38 -9.42 29.69
CA SER A 310 4.17 -9.81 30.44
C SER A 310 3.82 -11.27 30.12
N ASN A 311 3.68 -12.12 31.14
CA ASN A 311 3.18 -13.49 31.03
C ASN A 311 1.95 -13.61 31.94
N ASP A 312 0.79 -13.94 31.38
CA ASP A 312 -0.35 -14.47 32.15
C ASP A 312 -0.50 -15.96 31.82
N GLU A 313 -0.56 -16.80 32.86
CA GLU A 313 -0.62 -18.26 32.79
C GLU A 313 -2.06 -18.75 32.96
N GLN A 314 -2.65 -19.37 31.93
CA GLN A 314 -3.66 -20.43 32.04
C GLN A 314 -3.98 -21.03 30.64
N GLU A 315 -4.24 -22.35 30.60
CA GLU A 315 -4.68 -23.21 29.47
C GLU A 315 -3.59 -24.00 28.68
N GLU A 316 -3.22 -25.19 29.17
CA GLU A 316 -2.22 -26.11 28.57
C GLU A 316 -2.77 -27.54 28.28
N SER A 317 -4.03 -27.74 27.90
CA SER A 317 -4.54 -29.12 27.65
C SER A 317 -4.94 -29.46 26.20
N GLU A 318 -5.12 -28.51 25.28
CA GLU A 318 -5.56 -28.81 23.91
C GLU A 318 -4.46 -28.69 22.83
N LEU A 319 -3.35 -28.01 23.13
CA LEU A 319 -2.27 -27.69 22.19
C LEU A 319 -1.37 -28.88 21.78
N THR A 320 -1.41 -29.99 22.52
CA THR A 320 -0.51 -31.13 22.34
C THR A 320 -0.91 -32.08 21.21
N ASN A 321 -2.16 -32.02 20.73
CA ASN A 321 -2.65 -32.93 19.69
C ASN A 321 -2.47 -32.37 18.27
N GLU A 322 -2.67 -31.07 18.03
CA GLU A 322 -2.39 -30.45 16.73
C GLU A 322 -0.89 -30.47 16.37
N HIS A 323 -0.01 -30.36 17.39
CA HIS A 323 1.43 -30.37 17.19
C HIS A 323 1.95 -31.72 16.62
N ARG A 324 1.32 -32.83 16.99
CA ARG A 324 1.65 -34.17 16.46
C ARG A 324 1.16 -34.39 15.03
N GLN A 325 0.07 -33.73 14.63
CA GLN A 325 -0.44 -33.78 13.26
C GLN A 325 0.44 -32.94 12.31
N TYR A 326 0.98 -31.81 12.78
CA TYR A 326 1.85 -30.92 12.00
C TYR A 326 3.21 -31.54 11.64
N GLN A 327 3.82 -32.31 12.56
CA GLN A 327 5.10 -32.99 12.30
C GLN A 327 4.98 -34.07 11.22
N ARG A 328 3.82 -34.72 11.08
CA ARG A 328 3.59 -35.77 10.06
C ARG A 328 3.40 -35.24 8.65
N CYS A 329 2.74 -34.08 8.48
CA CYS A 329 2.59 -33.45 7.17
C CYS A 329 3.92 -32.91 6.63
N TYR A 330 4.77 -32.36 7.51
CA TYR A 330 6.05 -31.75 7.11
C TYR A 330 7.06 -32.77 6.55
N SER A 331 7.08 -34.00 7.09
CA SER A 331 7.93 -35.08 6.57
C SER A 331 7.51 -35.57 5.18
N GLN A 332 6.22 -35.48 4.84
CA GLN A 332 5.70 -35.99 3.56
C GLN A 332 5.90 -35.02 2.38
N GLU A 333 5.94 -33.70 2.62
CA GLU A 333 6.26 -32.71 1.59
C GLU A 333 7.75 -32.70 1.24
N PHE A 334 8.62 -32.90 2.24
CA PHE A 334 10.08 -32.92 2.06
C PHE A 334 10.57 -34.06 1.14
N GLU A 335 9.88 -35.21 1.12
CA GLU A 335 10.22 -36.33 0.22
C GLU A 335 9.72 -36.13 -1.22
N ARG A 336 8.65 -35.35 -1.43
CA ARG A 336 8.15 -35.03 -2.79
C ARG A 336 9.06 -34.05 -3.52
N GLU A 337 9.63 -33.08 -2.81
CA GLU A 337 10.56 -32.11 -3.41
C GLU A 337 11.91 -32.73 -3.78
N ARG A 338 12.29 -33.85 -3.14
CA ARG A 338 13.54 -34.56 -3.42
C ARG A 338 13.46 -35.53 -4.60
N SER A 339 12.26 -35.92 -5.04
CA SER A 339 12.02 -36.94 -6.06
C SER A 339 11.70 -36.40 -7.47
N ALA A 340 11.64 -35.08 -7.65
CA ALA A 340 11.38 -34.48 -8.96
C ALA A 340 12.68 -34.25 -9.77
N SER A 341 12.97 -35.14 -10.71
CA SER A 341 13.96 -34.97 -11.80
C SER A 341 13.34 -34.18 -12.97
N PRO A 342 14.12 -33.39 -13.75
CA PRO A 342 13.56 -32.50 -14.76
C PRO A 342 13.07 -33.29 -15.99
N ILE A 343 11.80 -33.08 -16.37
CA ILE A 343 11.20 -33.64 -17.59
C ILE A 343 11.41 -32.67 -18.75
N GLN A 344 11.85 -33.21 -19.89
CA GLN A 344 12.07 -32.54 -21.17
C GLN A 344 10.77 -31.99 -21.75
N LEU A 345 10.85 -30.81 -22.36
CA LEU A 345 9.78 -30.18 -23.14
C LEU A 345 9.71 -30.84 -24.52
N GLU A 346 8.56 -31.42 -24.86
CA GLU A 346 8.14 -31.64 -26.25
C GLU A 346 6.89 -30.80 -26.53
N GLU A 347 6.93 -30.12 -27.67
CA GLU A 347 5.84 -29.35 -28.27
C GLU A 347 4.67 -30.27 -28.63
N ASN A 348 3.42 -29.84 -28.44
CA ASN A 348 2.37 -30.03 -29.43
C ASN A 348 1.05 -29.26 -29.15
N HIS A 349 0.66 -28.53 -30.19
CA HIS A 349 -0.67 -28.16 -30.69
C HIS A 349 -1.77 -27.52 -29.82
N PHE A 350 -2.10 -26.29 -30.27
CA PHE A 350 -3.40 -25.60 -30.24
C PHE A 350 -4.62 -26.52 -30.36
N ILE A 351 -5.67 -26.25 -29.56
CA ILE A 351 -7.11 -26.28 -29.92
C ILE A 351 -7.86 -25.35 -28.94
N GLN A 352 -8.68 -24.43 -29.47
CA GLN A 352 -9.65 -23.64 -28.71
C GLN A 352 -10.92 -24.45 -28.40
N PRO A 353 -11.67 -24.16 -27.31
CA PRO A 353 -13.03 -24.67 -27.16
C PRO A 353 -14.09 -23.61 -27.51
N SER A 354 -14.94 -24.01 -28.45
CA SER A 354 -16.20 -23.43 -28.87
C SER A 354 -17.34 -23.66 -27.89
N PHE A 355 -18.32 -22.75 -27.96
CA PHE A 355 -19.66 -22.76 -27.35
C PHE A 355 -20.39 -24.11 -27.37
N ILE A 356 -21.07 -24.44 -26.26
CA ILE A 356 -22.23 -25.36 -26.24
C ILE A 356 -23.34 -24.75 -25.36
N ASN A 357 -24.50 -24.58 -25.99
CA ASN A 357 -25.79 -24.26 -25.39
C ASN A 357 -26.37 -25.46 -24.64
N HIS A 358 -26.94 -25.24 -23.46
CA HIS A 358 -28.03 -26.08 -22.95
C HIS A 358 -29.11 -25.24 -22.29
N HIS A 359 -30.29 -25.24 -22.93
CA HIS A 359 -31.55 -24.92 -22.30
C HIS A 359 -31.95 -26.09 -21.38
N SER A 360 -32.29 -25.79 -20.12
CA SER A 360 -33.35 -26.53 -19.43
C SER A 360 -34.07 -25.60 -18.44
N THR A 361 -35.39 -25.62 -18.55
CA THR A 361 -36.37 -24.94 -17.71
C THR A 361 -36.78 -25.88 -16.57
N ALA A 362 -36.72 -25.44 -15.31
CA ALA A 362 -37.65 -25.88 -14.26
C ALA A 362 -37.50 -25.04 -12.97
N HIS A 363 -38.61 -24.37 -12.64
CA HIS A 363 -39.18 -24.05 -11.33
C HIS A 363 -38.32 -23.59 -10.14
N ILE A 364 -38.59 -22.34 -9.77
CA ILE A 364 -38.37 -21.66 -8.47
C ILE A 364 -39.31 -22.26 -7.40
N PRO A 365 -38.88 -22.33 -6.13
CA PRO A 365 -39.66 -21.74 -5.04
C PRO A 365 -38.88 -20.64 -4.29
N SER A 366 -39.63 -19.60 -4.02
CA SER A 366 -39.36 -18.35 -3.31
C SER A 366 -38.93 -18.52 -1.85
N GLN A 367 -37.97 -17.71 -1.41
CA GLN A 367 -38.10 -16.76 -0.27
C GLN A 367 -36.73 -16.13 0.06
N ILE A 368 -36.48 -14.90 -0.41
CA ILE A 368 -35.64 -13.93 0.31
C ILE A 368 -36.32 -12.57 0.20
N THR A 369 -36.77 -12.09 1.34
CA THR A 369 -37.30 -10.76 1.63
C THR A 369 -36.22 -9.69 1.39
N PHE A 370 -36.44 -8.79 0.43
CA PHE A 370 -35.76 -7.48 0.41
C PHE A 370 -36.73 -6.41 0.90
N MET A 371 -36.32 -5.76 1.99
CA MET A 371 -37.01 -4.62 2.59
C MET A 371 -37.16 -3.47 1.58
N ASN A 372 -38.36 -2.89 1.58
CA ASN A 372 -38.74 -1.71 0.83
C ASN A 372 -37.87 -0.49 1.19
N ALA A 373 -36.93 -0.10 0.33
CA ALA A 373 -36.50 1.28 0.23
C ALA A 373 -37.42 2.00 -0.76
N PRO A 374 -37.99 3.17 -0.45
CA PRO A 374 -39.00 3.78 -1.30
C PRO A 374 -38.40 4.22 -2.64
N LEU A 375 -39.01 3.76 -3.74
CA LEU A 375 -38.69 4.04 -5.15
C LEU A 375 -38.43 5.53 -5.48
N THR A 376 -38.87 6.44 -4.61
CA THR A 376 -38.64 7.89 -4.68
C THR A 376 -37.18 8.31 -4.52
N LEU A 377 -36.35 7.54 -3.79
CA LEU A 377 -34.94 7.94 -3.54
C LEU A 377 -34.09 7.74 -4.80
N TRP A 378 -34.26 6.60 -5.47
CA TRP A 378 -33.57 6.31 -6.73
C TRP A 378 -34.02 7.22 -7.87
N SER A 379 -35.32 7.56 -7.97
CA SER A 379 -35.77 8.52 -8.99
C SER A 379 -35.21 9.92 -8.73
N ARG A 380 -35.09 10.35 -7.46
CA ARG A 380 -34.46 11.63 -7.08
C ARG A 380 -32.96 11.64 -7.37
N ILE A 381 -32.24 10.56 -7.08
CA ILE A 381 -30.81 10.43 -7.40
C ILE A 381 -30.60 10.52 -8.91
N THR A 382 -31.40 9.79 -9.70
CA THR A 382 -31.29 9.83 -11.17
C THR A 382 -31.62 11.20 -11.74
N HIS A 383 -32.62 11.90 -11.20
CA HIS A 383 -32.99 13.25 -11.62
C HIS A 383 -31.93 14.29 -11.23
N ILE A 384 -31.34 14.19 -10.03
CA ILE A 384 -30.23 15.04 -9.58
C ILE A 384 -28.98 14.80 -10.41
N CYS A 385 -28.66 13.54 -10.74
CA CYS A 385 -27.56 13.21 -11.63
C CYS A 385 -27.79 13.76 -13.05
N ALA A 386 -29.01 13.69 -13.57
CA ALA A 386 -29.35 14.25 -14.88
C ALA A 386 -29.28 15.79 -14.90
N LEU A 387 -29.74 16.47 -13.85
CA LEU A 387 -29.65 17.94 -13.74
C LEU A 387 -28.20 18.42 -13.59
N ASN A 388 -27.40 17.75 -12.76
CA ASN A 388 -25.96 18.05 -12.62
C ASN A 388 -25.21 17.79 -13.93
N PHE A 389 -25.59 16.75 -14.67
CA PHE A 389 -25.00 16.44 -15.97
C PHE A 389 -25.38 17.48 -17.04
N CYS A 390 -26.64 17.92 -17.09
CA CYS A 390 -27.07 19.01 -17.99
C CYS A 390 -26.40 20.35 -17.64
N SER A 391 -26.24 20.66 -16.35
CA SER A 391 -25.53 21.86 -15.90
C SER A 391 -24.04 21.83 -16.27
N GLN A 392 -23.39 20.66 -16.20
CA GLN A 392 -22.00 20.50 -16.68
C GLN A 392 -21.90 20.66 -18.21
N ILE A 393 -22.88 20.18 -18.97
CA ILE A 393 -22.93 20.39 -20.43
C ILE A 393 -23.09 21.88 -20.76
N GLU A 394 -23.95 22.61 -20.03
CA GLU A 394 -24.17 24.04 -20.23
C GLU A 394 -22.93 24.87 -19.84
N GLN A 395 -22.25 24.50 -18.75
CA GLN A 395 -20.99 25.12 -18.35
C GLN A 395 -19.87 24.90 -19.38
N HIS A 396 -19.75 23.67 -19.90
CA HIS A 396 -18.79 23.36 -20.96
C HIS A 396 -19.15 24.04 -22.30
N TYR A 397 -20.44 24.25 -22.60
CA TYR A 397 -20.89 24.99 -23.78
C TYR A 397 -20.55 26.49 -23.68
N ASN A 398 -20.69 27.10 -22.50
CA ASN A 398 -20.33 28.50 -22.25
C ASN A 398 -18.80 28.72 -22.25
N GLU A 399 -18.03 27.79 -21.68
CA GLU A 399 -16.57 27.77 -21.80
C GLU A 399 -16.13 27.62 -23.27
N PHE A 400 -16.86 26.81 -24.05
CA PHE A 400 -16.63 26.63 -25.49
C PHE A 400 -16.92 27.89 -26.33
N THR A 401 -17.95 28.67 -25.98
CA THR A 401 -18.24 29.94 -26.68
C THR A 401 -17.11 30.95 -26.48
N ASN A 402 -16.53 30.97 -25.28
CA ASN A 402 -15.37 31.82 -24.96
C ASN A 402 -14.08 31.36 -25.66
N ILE A 403 -13.85 30.06 -25.77
CA ILE A 403 -12.68 29.51 -26.49
C ILE A 403 -12.81 29.72 -28.02
N SER A 404 -14.01 29.56 -28.57
CA SER A 404 -14.33 29.85 -29.98
C SER A 404 -14.00 31.30 -30.37
N LEU A 405 -14.31 32.27 -29.49
CA LEU A 405 -13.97 33.68 -29.68
C LEU A 405 -12.45 33.93 -29.73
N ILE A 406 -11.67 33.22 -28.92
CA ILE A 406 -10.20 33.33 -28.83
C ILE A 406 -9.51 32.80 -30.09
N PHE A 407 -10.05 31.75 -30.72
CA PHE A 407 -9.45 31.11 -31.90
C PHE A 407 -9.86 31.69 -33.26
N SER A 408 -10.71 32.72 -33.29
CA SER A 408 -11.11 33.41 -34.55
C SER A 408 -9.99 34.25 -35.19
N SER A 409 -8.83 34.41 -34.54
CA SER A 409 -7.76 35.32 -34.97
C SER A 409 -6.56 34.69 -35.69
N GLN A 410 -6.47 33.35 -35.84
CA GLN A 410 -5.32 32.72 -36.53
C GLN A 410 -5.68 31.58 -37.49
N LYS A 411 -4.92 31.49 -38.59
CA LYS A 411 -5.06 30.60 -39.77
C LYS A 411 -4.92 29.10 -39.46
N HIS A 412 -5.77 28.53 -38.60
CA HIS A 412 -5.74 27.11 -38.23
C HIS A 412 -7.09 26.40 -38.40
N HIS A 413 -7.81 26.67 -39.49
CA HIS A 413 -9.10 26.04 -39.81
C HIS A 413 -9.07 24.50 -39.84
N ARG A 414 -7.94 23.87 -40.21
CA ARG A 414 -7.84 22.40 -40.28
C ARG A 414 -7.82 21.72 -38.91
N PHE A 415 -7.22 22.36 -37.89
CA PHE A 415 -7.21 21.81 -36.52
C PHE A 415 -8.57 21.93 -35.85
N ILE A 416 -9.29 23.03 -36.10
CA ILE A 416 -10.64 23.25 -35.57
C ILE A 416 -11.61 22.20 -36.10
N ILE A 417 -11.54 21.86 -37.40
CA ILE A 417 -12.41 20.85 -38.00
C ILE A 417 -12.15 19.45 -37.41
N VAL A 418 -10.88 19.05 -37.27
CA VAL A 418 -10.53 17.75 -36.67
C VAL A 418 -10.98 17.69 -35.21
N PHE A 419 -10.85 18.78 -34.46
CA PHE A 419 -11.27 18.86 -33.07
C PHE A 419 -12.79 18.79 -32.91
N ILE A 420 -13.56 19.46 -33.78
CA ILE A 420 -15.03 19.39 -33.82
C ILE A 420 -15.50 17.96 -34.12
N ILE A 421 -14.83 17.25 -35.04
CA ILE A 421 -15.18 15.85 -35.38
C ILE A 421 -14.94 14.92 -34.19
N ILE A 422 -13.81 15.06 -33.47
CA ILE A 422 -13.49 14.23 -32.30
C ILE A 422 -14.52 14.45 -31.18
N ILE A 423 -14.95 15.71 -30.97
CA ILE A 423 -15.98 16.04 -29.98
C ILE A 423 -17.34 15.49 -30.40
N GLY A 424 -17.72 15.62 -31.69
CA GLY A 424 -18.96 15.05 -32.21
C GLY A 424 -19.05 13.53 -32.01
N ILE A 425 -17.93 12.82 -32.20
CA ILE A 425 -17.84 11.38 -31.94
C ILE A 425 -18.01 11.08 -30.44
N HIS A 426 -17.41 11.87 -29.54
CA HIS A 426 -17.57 11.68 -28.09
C HIS A 426 -19.02 11.89 -27.64
N VAL A 427 -19.67 12.96 -28.11
CA VAL A 427 -21.09 13.23 -27.79
C VAL A 427 -21.97 12.09 -28.29
N MET A 428 -21.74 11.58 -29.50
CA MET A 428 -22.49 10.46 -30.05
C MET A 428 -22.33 9.18 -29.22
N ILE A 429 -21.10 8.85 -28.79
CA ILE A 429 -20.82 7.69 -27.93
C ILE A 429 -21.56 7.80 -26.59
N VAL A 430 -21.55 8.99 -25.97
CA VAL A 430 -22.25 9.24 -24.71
C VAL A 430 -23.77 9.13 -24.85
N CYS A 431 -24.34 9.66 -25.93
CA CYS A 431 -25.78 9.50 -26.23
C CYS A 431 -26.16 8.03 -26.45
N LEU A 432 -25.32 7.25 -27.14
CA LEU A 432 -25.56 5.83 -27.36
C LEU A 432 -25.46 5.01 -26.06
N LEU A 433 -24.53 5.36 -25.16
CA LEU A 433 -24.44 4.77 -23.82
C LEU A 433 -25.65 5.11 -22.96
N ALA A 434 -26.13 6.35 -23.01
CA ALA A 434 -27.35 6.76 -22.29
C ALA A 434 -28.59 6.01 -22.81
N LEU A 435 -28.74 5.88 -24.14
CA LEU A 435 -29.80 5.08 -24.77
C LEU A 435 -29.69 3.60 -24.40
N TYR A 436 -28.48 3.03 -24.39
CA TYR A 436 -28.24 1.65 -23.99
C TYR A 436 -28.66 1.39 -22.53
N ILE A 437 -28.32 2.30 -21.61
CA ILE A 437 -28.69 2.24 -20.20
C ILE A 437 -30.22 2.36 -20.05
N LEU A 438 -30.85 3.28 -20.79
CA LEU A 438 -32.31 3.45 -20.80
C LEU A 438 -33.04 2.20 -21.34
N CYS A 439 -32.51 1.56 -22.38
CA CYS A 439 -33.09 0.34 -22.97
C CYS A 439 -32.86 -0.91 -22.12
N LYS A 440 -31.82 -0.95 -21.28
CA LYS A 440 -31.51 -2.07 -20.38
C LYS A 440 -32.09 -1.92 -18.97
N SER A 441 -32.68 -0.77 -18.65
CA SER A 441 -33.31 -0.52 -17.35
C SER A 441 -34.66 -1.27 -17.26
N PRO A 442 -34.92 -2.04 -16.19
CA PRO A 442 -36.09 -2.93 -16.09
C PRO A 442 -37.40 -2.21 -15.74
N VAL A 443 -37.55 -0.94 -16.13
CA VAL A 443 -38.72 -0.12 -15.77
C VAL A 443 -39.80 -0.26 -16.84
N PRO A 444 -40.99 -0.83 -16.53
CA PRO A 444 -42.06 -0.96 -17.50
C PRO A 444 -42.72 0.39 -17.81
N TYR A 445 -42.96 0.59 -19.10
CA TYR A 445 -43.48 1.80 -19.73
C TYR A 445 -44.99 2.00 -19.47
N ARG A 446 -45.43 2.15 -18.21
CA ARG A 446 -46.81 2.56 -17.88
C ARG A 446 -46.88 3.28 -16.52
N HIS A 447 -46.78 4.60 -16.54
CA HIS A 447 -47.76 5.53 -15.93
C HIS A 447 -47.24 6.96 -16.06
N ARG A 448 -47.91 7.70 -16.93
CA ARG A 448 -47.83 9.15 -17.09
C ARG A 448 -48.85 9.77 -16.12
N ILE A 449 -48.58 11.01 -15.69
CA ILE A 449 -49.49 12.01 -15.08
C ILE A 449 -49.59 11.97 -13.53
N GLN A 450 -48.91 12.91 -12.88
CA GLN A 450 -49.47 13.99 -12.05
C GLN A 450 -48.39 14.56 -11.13
N LEU A 451 -47.97 15.81 -11.38
CA LEU A 451 -47.45 16.73 -10.38
C LEU A 451 -47.52 18.13 -11.00
N ASP A 452 -48.68 18.77 -10.79
CA ASP A 452 -48.92 20.18 -11.10
C ASP A 452 -48.27 21.09 -10.05
N TYR A 453 -47.94 22.31 -10.53
CA TYR A 453 -47.47 23.53 -9.83
C TYR A 453 -45.98 23.53 -9.41
N ILE A 454 -45.14 24.53 -9.72
CA ILE A 454 -45.37 25.99 -9.73
C ILE A 454 -44.42 26.65 -10.76
N ILE A 455 -44.94 27.18 -11.88
CA ILE A 455 -44.33 28.33 -12.59
C ILE A 455 -45.48 29.18 -13.11
N ASP A 456 -45.54 30.43 -12.67
CA ASP A 456 -46.50 31.44 -13.13
C ASP A 456 -46.41 31.62 -14.66
N PRO A 457 -47.50 31.35 -15.41
CA PRO A 457 -47.53 31.46 -16.87
C PRO A 457 -47.19 32.86 -17.39
N GLN A 458 -47.43 33.92 -16.61
CA GLN A 458 -47.08 35.29 -17.01
C GLN A 458 -45.57 35.54 -16.92
N LEU A 459 -44.88 34.93 -15.94
CA LEU A 459 -43.43 35.02 -15.78
C LEU A 459 -42.69 34.29 -16.91
N ALA A 460 -43.20 33.11 -17.31
CA ALA A 460 -42.64 32.35 -18.43
C ALA A 460 -42.81 33.08 -19.78
N LYS A 461 -43.91 33.81 -19.96
CA LYS A 461 -44.18 34.60 -21.18
C LYS A 461 -43.32 35.88 -21.25
N GLN A 462 -43.02 36.52 -20.12
CA GLN A 462 -42.10 37.67 -20.07
C GLN A 462 -40.64 37.27 -20.29
N ALA A 463 -40.21 36.08 -19.84
CA ALA A 463 -38.87 35.56 -20.09
C ALA A 463 -38.65 35.22 -21.58
N ALA A 464 -39.66 34.67 -22.26
CA ALA A 464 -39.59 34.32 -23.68
C ALA A 464 -39.48 35.55 -24.61
N LEU A 465 -40.06 36.71 -24.22
CA LEU A 465 -39.99 37.95 -24.99
C LEU A 465 -38.64 38.70 -24.85
N LYS A 466 -37.83 38.41 -23.83
CA LYS A 466 -36.50 39.00 -23.64
C LYS A 466 -35.37 38.28 -24.37
N LEU A 467 -35.64 37.10 -24.95
CA LEU A 467 -34.65 36.22 -25.58
C LEU A 467 -34.76 36.13 -27.11
N ALA A 468 -35.65 36.91 -27.73
CA ALA A 468 -35.71 37.01 -29.19
C ALA A 468 -34.61 37.94 -29.71
N PRO A 469 -33.71 37.50 -30.60
CA PRO A 469 -32.74 38.38 -31.25
C PRO A 469 -33.48 39.35 -32.21
N GLU A 470 -33.10 40.63 -32.20
CA GLU A 470 -33.56 41.58 -33.22
C GLU A 470 -33.07 41.14 -34.61
N PRO A 471 -33.90 41.27 -35.66
CA PRO A 471 -33.48 41.01 -37.02
C PRO A 471 -32.52 42.10 -37.50
N VAL A 472 -31.34 41.71 -37.99
CA VAL A 472 -30.48 42.52 -38.86
C VAL A 472 -30.94 42.36 -40.31
#